data_AF-A0A916RGS9-F1
#
_entry.id   AF-A0A916RGS9-F1
#
_cell.length_a   1.000
_cell.length_b   1.000
_cell.length_c   1.000
_cell.angle_alpha   90.00
_cell.angle_beta   90.00
_cell.angle_gamma   90.00
#
_symmetry.space_group_name_H-M   'P 1'
#
loop_
_entity.id
_entity.type
_entity.pdbx_description
1 polymer ?
#
loop_
_entity_poly.entity_id
_entity_poly.type
_entity_poly.pdbx_seq_one_letter_code
_entity_poly.pdbx_strand_id
1 'polypeptide(L)'
;MTQLDVLYRFGAAPTEASALALAKVREVYGVRRVTVNEAEKTIRVEYDATRLNEPVIHQLLRRAGIDLVENIAMFTLPVPELAAEAQPVAKA
;
A
#
# COMPACT_ATOMS: atom_id res chain seq x y z
N MET A 1 -8.21 16.26 -9.66
CA MET A 1 -7.00 15.59 -9.14
C MET A 1 -7.50 14.63 -8.09
N THR A 2 -7.33 13.33 -8.30
CA THR A 2 -7.90 12.28 -7.43
C THR A 2 -6.74 11.64 -6.69
N GLN A 3 -6.63 11.90 -5.40
CA GLN A 3 -5.53 11.35 -4.60
C GLN A 3 -5.88 9.95 -4.11
N LEU A 4 -4.99 9.00 -4.35
CA LEU A 4 -5.06 7.64 -3.82
C LEU A 4 -3.75 7.28 -3.12
N ASP A 5 -3.85 6.30 -2.24
CA ASP A 5 -2.72 5.72 -1.52
C ASP A 5 -2.64 4.23 -1.83
N VAL A 6 -1.42 3.72 -1.94
CA VAL A 6 -1.14 2.28 -1.92
C VAL A 6 -0.07 1.99 -0.88
N LEU A 7 -0.20 0.86 -0.20
CA LEU A 7 0.72 0.39 0.83
C LEU A 7 1.27 -0.98 0.41
N TYR A 8 2.59 -1.10 0.32
CA TYR A 8 3.24 -2.38 0.05
C TYR A 8 4.07 -2.83 1.25
N ARG A 9 4.16 -4.15 1.44
CA ARG A 9 5.15 -4.76 2.33
C ARG A 9 6.42 -5.08 1.56
N PHE A 10 7.57 -4.88 2.18
CA PHE A 10 8.86 -5.32 1.63
C PHE A 10 9.53 -6.39 2.51
N GLY A 11 10.34 -7.24 1.89
CA GLY A 11 11.00 -8.36 2.56
C GLY A 11 12.31 -7.93 3.22
N ALA A 12 13.29 -7.61 2.38
CA ALA A 12 14.57 -7.02 2.78
C ALA A 12 14.47 -5.50 2.93
N ALA A 13 15.20 -4.95 3.92
CA ALA A 13 15.28 -3.50 4.10
C ALA A 13 15.89 -2.83 2.85
N PRO A 14 15.41 -1.64 2.45
CA PRO A 14 15.99 -0.91 1.32
C PRO A 14 17.49 -0.64 1.53
N THR A 15 18.29 -0.92 0.51
CA THR A 15 19.72 -0.57 0.52
C THR A 15 19.91 0.94 0.32
N GLU A 16 21.12 1.46 0.54
CA GLU A 16 21.45 2.85 0.23
C GLU A 16 21.19 3.20 -1.25
N ALA A 17 21.53 2.29 -2.17
CA ALA A 17 21.24 2.44 -3.59
C ALA A 17 19.72 2.48 -3.85
N SER A 18 18.94 1.65 -3.15
CA SER A 18 17.48 1.65 -3.24
C SER A 18 16.88 2.96 -2.70
N ALA A 19 17.42 3.49 -1.61
CA ALA A 19 17.00 4.78 -1.04
C ALA A 19 17.25 5.95 -2.02
N LEU A 20 18.41 5.96 -2.70
CA LEU A 20 18.70 6.94 -3.77
C LEU A 20 17.76 6.78 -4.97
N ALA A 21 17.43 5.55 -5.36
CA ALA A 21 16.48 5.32 -6.45
C ALA A 21 15.05 5.73 -6.08
N LEU A 22 14.64 5.55 -4.81
CA LEU A 22 13.35 6.05 -4.30
C LEU A 22 13.24 7.57 -4.35
N ALA A 23 14.35 8.31 -4.20
CA ALA A 23 14.33 9.75 -4.38
C ALA A 23 13.89 10.14 -5.81
N LYS A 24 14.34 9.38 -6.83
CA LYS A 24 13.93 9.58 -8.23
C LYS A 24 12.46 9.21 -8.46
N VAL A 25 11.92 8.22 -7.73
CA VAL A 25 10.49 7.88 -7.81
C VAL A 25 9.62 9.08 -7.38
N ARG A 26 10.06 9.88 -6.41
CA ARG A 26 9.34 11.09 -5.97
C ARG A 26 9.28 12.19 -7.03
N GLU A 27 10.17 12.14 -8.02
CA GLU A 27 10.21 13.10 -9.14
C GLU A 27 9.28 12.69 -10.28
N VAL A 28 8.75 11.46 -10.26
CA VAL A 28 7.80 10.99 -11.27
C VAL A 28 6.51 11.78 -11.15
N TYR A 29 6.14 12.43 -12.25
CA TYR A 29 4.93 13.24 -12.29
C TYR A 29 3.68 12.44 -11.92
N GLY A 30 3.00 12.87 -10.86
CA GLY A 30 1.84 12.17 -10.29
C GLY A 30 2.14 11.46 -8.97
N VAL A 31 3.42 11.19 -8.64
CA VAL A 31 3.81 10.79 -7.29
C VAL A 31 3.82 12.02 -6.39
N ARG A 32 3.14 11.95 -5.24
CA ARG A 32 3.00 13.07 -4.30
C ARG A 32 3.87 12.87 -3.07
N ARG A 33 3.87 11.65 -2.52
CA ARG A 33 4.65 11.32 -1.33
C ARG A 33 5.00 9.85 -1.32
N VAL A 34 6.21 9.55 -0.87
CA VAL A 34 6.68 8.18 -0.61
C VAL A 34 7.18 8.13 0.83
N THR A 35 6.57 7.28 1.64
CA THR A 35 6.91 7.11 3.06
C THR A 35 7.34 5.67 3.28
N VAL A 36 8.53 5.47 3.85
CA VAL A 36 9.06 4.16 4.21
C VAL A 36 8.97 4.02 5.72
N ASN A 37 8.36 2.93 6.19
CA ASN A 37 8.36 2.53 7.59
C ASN A 37 9.17 1.23 7.71
N GLU A 38 10.42 1.35 8.15
CA GLU A 38 11.32 0.20 8.30
C GLU A 38 10.90 -0.74 9.45
N ALA A 39 10.33 -0.18 10.52
CA ALA A 39 9.87 -0.98 11.66
C ALA A 39 8.72 -1.91 11.27
N GLU A 40 7.79 -1.43 10.44
CA GLU A 40 6.65 -2.21 9.93
C GLU A 40 6.96 -2.93 8.61
N LYS A 41 8.13 -2.69 8.03
CA LYS A 41 8.52 -3.13 6.68
C LYS A 41 7.51 -2.76 5.60
N THR A 42 7.02 -1.53 5.65
CA THR A 42 6.03 -1.02 4.69
C THR A 42 6.50 0.21 3.93
N ILE A 43 6.00 0.35 2.71
CA ILE A 43 6.18 1.56 1.90
C ILE A 43 4.81 2.05 1.43
N ARG A 44 4.47 3.27 1.81
CA ARG A 44 3.25 3.97 1.37
C ARG A 44 3.60 4.93 0.25
N VAL A 45 2.81 4.88 -0.82
CA VAL A 45 2.92 5.82 -1.93
C VAL A 45 1.58 6.52 -2.14
N GLU A 46 1.61 7.84 -2.07
CA GLU A 46 0.47 8.71 -2.37
C GLU A 46 0.63 9.23 -3.81
N TYR A 47 -0.40 9.09 -4.64
CA TYR A 47 -0.34 9.46 -6.04
C TYR A 47 -1.66 10.05 -6.60
N ASP A 48 -1.55 10.77 -7.70
CA ASP A 48 -2.69 11.30 -8.46
C ASP A 48 -3.21 10.25 -9.46
N ALA A 49 -4.38 9.68 -9.18
CA ALA A 49 -5.00 8.61 -9.93
C ALA A 49 -5.50 9.05 -11.32
N THR A 50 -5.51 10.34 -11.63
CA THR A 50 -5.76 10.82 -13.00
C THR A 50 -4.52 10.67 -13.90
N ARG A 51 -3.36 10.30 -13.32
CA ARG A 51 -2.06 10.23 -14.02
C ARG A 51 -1.40 8.86 -13.89
N LEU A 52 -1.47 8.29 -12.69
CA LEU A 52 -0.82 7.04 -12.34
C LEU A 52 -1.86 6.04 -11.85
N ASN A 53 -1.49 4.76 -11.89
CA ASN A 53 -2.28 3.68 -11.32
C ASN A 53 -1.36 2.77 -10.48
N GLU A 54 -1.98 1.90 -9.70
CA GLU A 54 -1.28 1.01 -8.79
C GLU A 54 -0.21 0.11 -9.48
N PRO A 55 -0.46 -0.53 -10.63
CA PRO A 55 0.57 -1.30 -11.35
C PRO A 55 1.80 -0.49 -11.73
N VAL A 56 1.63 0.78 -12.13
CA VAL A 56 2.76 1.68 -12.45
C VAL A 56 3.57 1.98 -11.19
N ILE A 57 2.91 2.27 -10.06
CA ILE A 57 3.60 2.46 -8.77
C ILE A 57 4.38 1.21 -8.38
N HIS A 58 3.77 0.03 -8.49
CA HIS A 58 4.45 -1.24 -8.20
C HIS A 58 5.73 -1.40 -9.03
N GLN A 59 5.66 -1.10 -10.33
CA GLN A 59 6.82 -1.20 -11.22
C GLN A 59 7.91 -0.19 -10.89
N LEU A 60 7.56 1.05 -10.53
CA LEU A 60 8.52 2.08 -10.12
C LEU A 60 9.30 1.64 -8.88
N LEU A 61 8.61 1.10 -7.87
CA LEU A 61 9.23 0.60 -6.65
C LEU A 61 10.14 -0.61 -6.92
N ARG A 62 9.72 -1.56 -7.76
CA ARG A 62 10.57 -2.69 -8.19
C ARG A 62 11.84 -2.21 -8.90
N ARG A 63 11.73 -1.23 -9.81
CA ARG A 63 12.87 -0.63 -10.51
C ARG A 63 13.79 0.14 -9.59
N ALA A 64 13.27 0.66 -8.48
CA ALA A 64 14.07 1.26 -7.41
C ALA A 64 14.78 0.22 -6.52
N GLY A 65 14.70 -1.07 -6.86
CA GLY A 65 15.37 -2.13 -6.10
C GLY A 65 14.70 -2.41 -4.76
N ILE A 66 13.39 -2.17 -4.66
CA ILE A 66 12.60 -2.55 -3.48
C ILE A 66 12.09 -3.98 -3.66
N ASP A 67 12.35 -4.82 -2.66
CA ASP A 67 11.90 -6.20 -2.60
C ASP A 67 10.44 -6.27 -2.10
N LEU A 68 9.49 -5.97 -3.00
CA LEU A 68 8.06 -5.98 -2.70
C LEU A 68 7.54 -7.42 -2.55
N VAL A 69 6.89 -7.69 -1.42
CA VAL A 69 6.32 -9.00 -1.07
C VAL A 69 4.83 -9.05 -1.38
N GLU A 70 4.07 -8.06 -0.91
CA GLU A 70 2.61 -8.02 -1.05
C GLU A 70 2.07 -6.58 -1.08
N ASN A 71 0.89 -6.40 -1.68
CA ASN A 71 0.08 -5.19 -1.52
C ASN A 71 -0.83 -5.36 -0.29
N ILE A 72 -0.78 -4.39 0.63
CA ILE A 72 -1.61 -4.35 1.83
C ILE A 72 -2.86 -3.52 1.51
N ALA A 73 -4.03 -4.17 1.54
CA ALA A 73 -5.30 -3.48 1.46
C ALA A 73 -5.43 -2.46 2.61
N MET A 74 -5.57 -1.19 2.25
CA MET A 74 -5.70 -0.08 3.22
C MET A 74 -7.10 0.02 3.83
N PHE A 75 -8.07 -0.77 3.34
CA PHE A 75 -9.41 -0.86 3.88
C PHE A 75 -9.71 -2.31 4.30
N THR A 76 -10.28 -2.47 5.49
CA THR A 76 -10.91 -3.72 5.89
C THR A 76 -12.36 -3.68 5.39
N LEU A 77 -12.81 -4.70 4.68
CA LEU A 77 -14.25 -4.85 4.46
C LEU A 77 -14.87 -5.20 5.83
N PRO A 78 -15.95 -4.54 6.26
CA PRO A 78 -16.66 -4.98 7.45
C PRO A 78 -17.07 -6.44 7.26
N VAL A 79 -16.62 -7.32 8.15
CA VAL A 79 -17.10 -8.71 8.18
C VAL A 79 -18.61 -8.62 8.42
N PRO A 80 -19.46 -9.14 7.50
CA PRO A 80 -20.89 -9.12 7.73
C PRO A 80 -21.18 -9.81 9.06
N GLU A 81 -21.95 -9.16 9.92
CA GLU A 81 -22.42 -9.64 11.22
C GLU A 81 -23.44 -10.78 11.07
N LEU A 82 -23.20 -11.71 10.14
CA LEU A 82 -24.08 -12.85 9.84
C LEU A 82 -24.04 -13.94 10.92
N ALA A 83 -23.23 -13.76 11.97
CA ALA A 83 -23.08 -14.71 13.06
C ALA A 83 -23.72 -14.27 14.39
N ALA A 84 -24.16 -13.01 14.53
CA ALA A 84 -24.68 -12.50 15.81
C ALA A 84 -26.20 -12.68 16.01
N GLU A 85 -26.94 -13.09 14.98
CA GLU A 85 -28.41 -13.23 15.06
C GLU A 85 -28.91 -14.66 15.37
N ALA A 86 -28.03 -15.60 15.74
CA ALA A 86 -28.48 -16.87 16.30
C ALA A 86 -28.76 -16.75 17.81
N GLN A 87 -29.66 -15.84 18.20
CA GLN A 87 -30.26 -15.86 19.54
C GLN A 87 -31.30 -17.00 19.56
N PRO A 88 -31.20 -18.00 20.46
CA PRO A 88 -32.26 -18.97 20.61
C PRO A 88 -33.44 -18.26 21.29
N VAL A 89 -34.47 -17.95 20.51
CA VAL A 89 -35.80 -17.66 21.04
C VAL A 89 -36.34 -18.98 21.59
N ALA A 90 -35.98 -19.31 22.83
CA ALA A 90 -36.71 -20.30 23.61
C ALA A 90 -38.05 -19.69 24.00
N LYS A 91 -39.13 -20.14 23.35
CA LYS A 91 -40.50 -19.80 23.71
C LYS A 91 -41.30 -21.08 24.01
N ALA A 92 -41.99 -21.01 25.16
CA ALA A 92 -43.08 -21.83 25.70
C ALA A 92 -42.69 -23.20 26.29
#